data_AF-A0A3D0CS18-F1
#
_entry.id   AF-A0A3D0CS18-F1
#
_cell.length_a   1.000
_cell.length_b   1.000
_cell.length_c   1.000
_cell.angle_alpha   90.00
_cell.angle_beta   90.00
_cell.angle_gamma   90.00
#
_symmetry.space_group_name_H-M   'P 1'
#
loop_
_entity.id
_entity.type
_entity.pdbx_description
1 polymer ?
#
loop_
_entity_poly.entity_id
_entity_poly.type
_entity_poly.pdbx_seq_one_letter_code
_entity_poly.pdbx_strand_id
1 'polypeptide(L)'
;MKWRLRLSLSFCIGLLTVVLGAGTTVAAGPPTICTADLIIFTTDPGAATTTGQVTHFRESGVAGWYTSGILNGYTFSGAQDIMVNNKTHTSQLQGSYIATGPDNNSLTIRYTGHADLLTGIATGHFVTAGGTGAFANFHWEGEIAAHLISLTPPTFETTDTGPCHAAP
;
A
#
# COMPACT_ATOMS: atom_id res chain seq x y z
N MET A 1 22.01 79.08 -43.66
CA MET A 1 22.71 78.64 -42.44
C MET A 1 22.40 77.18 -42.18
N LYS A 2 23.45 76.40 -41.91
CA LYS A 2 23.46 74.93 -41.78
C LYS A 2 22.81 74.49 -40.46
N TRP A 3 22.13 73.33 -40.44
CA TRP A 3 22.26 72.22 -39.45
C TRP A 3 21.06 71.27 -39.56
N ARG A 4 21.20 70.07 -40.14
CA ARG A 4 21.80 68.79 -39.66
C ARG A 4 20.78 67.87 -38.99
N LEU A 5 20.25 66.98 -39.83
CA LEU A 5 19.62 65.69 -39.56
C LEU A 5 20.48 64.82 -38.61
N ARG A 6 19.88 64.22 -37.57
CA ARG A 6 20.40 63.00 -36.93
C ARG A 6 19.23 62.12 -36.44
N LEU A 7 18.90 61.10 -37.23
CA LEU A 7 18.31 59.85 -36.75
C LEU A 7 19.25 59.24 -35.70
N SER A 8 18.71 58.74 -34.59
CA SER A 8 19.42 57.80 -33.72
C SER A 8 18.53 56.57 -33.54
N LEU A 9 18.85 55.55 -34.34
CA LEU A 9 18.33 54.20 -34.29
C LEU A 9 19.09 53.48 -33.16
N SER A 10 18.47 53.30 -32.00
CA SER A 10 19.07 52.51 -30.92
C SER A 10 18.52 51.08 -30.97
N PHE A 11 19.28 50.23 -31.65
CA PHE A 11 19.09 48.79 -31.77
C PHE A 11 19.82 48.12 -30.60
N CYS A 12 19.10 47.82 -29.51
CA CYS A 12 19.63 47.00 -28.42
C CYS A 12 19.27 45.52 -28.69
N ILE A 13 20.13 44.84 -29.44
CA ILE A 13 20.26 43.38 -29.37
C ILE A 13 21.25 43.09 -28.23
N GLY A 14 20.85 42.30 -27.24
CA GLY A 14 21.76 41.92 -26.15
C GLY A 14 21.17 40.88 -25.20
N LEU A 15 21.24 39.61 -25.61
CA LEU A 15 21.24 38.39 -24.80
C LEU A 15 20.12 38.20 -23.76
N LEU A 16 19.02 37.57 -24.20
CA LEU A 16 18.27 36.66 -23.34
C LEU A 16 19.12 35.40 -23.13
N THR A 17 19.88 35.33 -22.03
CA THR A 17 20.36 34.04 -21.51
C THR A 17 19.16 33.33 -20.88
N VAL A 18 18.43 32.58 -21.70
CA VAL A 18 17.53 31.54 -21.20
C VAL A 18 18.44 30.49 -20.57
N VAL A 19 18.62 30.60 -19.26
CA VAL A 19 19.12 29.49 -18.45
C VAL A 19 18.04 28.42 -18.54
N LEU A 20 18.15 27.56 -19.54
CA LEU A 20 17.55 26.22 -19.56
C LEU A 20 18.23 25.45 -18.44
N GLY A 21 17.86 25.78 -17.20
CA GLY A 21 17.98 24.87 -16.09
C GLY A 21 17.05 23.73 -16.42
N ALA A 22 17.57 22.71 -17.08
CA ALA A 22 17.02 21.37 -17.01
C ALA A 22 17.09 20.98 -15.53
N GLY A 23 16.12 21.46 -14.76
CA GLY A 23 15.87 21.00 -13.41
C GLY A 23 15.58 19.53 -13.57
N THR A 24 16.58 18.71 -13.24
CA THR A 24 16.36 17.30 -12.99
C THR A 24 15.30 17.27 -11.91
N THR A 25 14.05 17.03 -12.30
CA THR A 25 12.98 16.69 -11.37
C THR A 25 13.40 15.37 -10.76
N VAL A 26 14.16 15.45 -9.66
CA VAL A 26 14.39 14.29 -8.82
C VAL A 26 12.99 13.87 -8.40
N ALA A 27 12.53 12.74 -8.91
CA ALA A 27 11.24 12.19 -8.52
C ALA A 27 11.27 12.12 -6.99
N ALA A 28 10.36 12.84 -6.34
CA ALA A 28 10.29 12.82 -4.89
C ALA A 28 10.14 11.35 -4.48
N GLY A 29 11.04 10.87 -3.63
CA GLY A 29 10.94 9.53 -3.07
C GLY A 29 9.60 9.34 -2.35
N PRO A 30 9.24 8.08 -2.02
CA PRO A 30 8.05 7.83 -1.22
C PRO A 30 8.10 8.65 0.10
N PRO A 31 6.93 9.01 0.67
CA PRO A 31 6.88 9.68 1.97
C PRO A 31 7.59 8.81 3.01
N THR A 32 8.08 9.41 4.11
CA THR A 32 8.77 8.62 5.16
C THR A 32 7.85 7.61 5.84
N ILE A 33 6.55 7.95 5.95
CA ILE A 33 5.51 7.08 6.49
C ILE A 33 4.48 6.88 5.39
N CYS A 34 4.14 5.61 5.13
CA CYS A 34 3.08 5.22 4.23
C CYS A 34 1.89 4.72 5.05
N THR A 35 0.70 5.07 4.58
CA THR A 35 -0.56 4.58 5.10
C THR A 35 -1.41 4.13 3.92
N ALA A 36 -2.16 3.05 4.10
CA ALA A 36 -3.18 2.61 3.15
C ALA A 36 -4.36 2.01 3.91
N ASP A 37 -5.57 2.51 3.61
CA ASP A 37 -6.79 1.91 4.12
C ASP A 37 -7.32 0.89 3.09
N LEU A 38 -7.83 -0.24 3.58
CA LEU A 38 -8.35 -1.31 2.75
C LEU A 38 -9.58 -1.99 3.38
N ILE A 39 -10.43 -2.51 2.51
CA ILE A 39 -11.53 -3.41 2.87
C ILE A 39 -11.14 -4.80 2.38
N ILE A 40 -11.13 -5.78 3.28
CA ILE A 40 -10.82 -7.18 2.98
C ILE A 40 -11.97 -8.09 3.39
N PHE A 41 -12.17 -9.17 2.65
CA PHE A 41 -13.17 -10.17 2.95
C PHE A 41 -12.68 -11.57 2.57
N THR A 42 -13.19 -12.56 3.30
CA THR A 42 -12.92 -13.97 3.02
C THR A 42 -13.67 -14.39 1.75
N THR A 43 -12.96 -14.99 0.81
CA THR A 43 -13.54 -15.54 -0.43
C THR A 43 -13.76 -17.05 -0.34
N ASP A 44 -12.86 -17.75 0.34
CA ASP A 44 -12.95 -19.19 0.59
C ASP A 44 -12.39 -19.50 2.00
N PRO A 45 -13.07 -20.31 2.82
CA PRO A 45 -12.59 -20.66 4.16
C PRO A 45 -11.37 -21.59 4.14
N GLY A 46 -11.01 -22.18 3.00
CA GLY A 46 -9.90 -23.12 2.88
C GLY A 46 -10.18 -24.47 3.55
N ALA A 47 -9.12 -25.24 3.76
CA ALA A 47 -9.20 -26.56 4.40
C ALA A 47 -9.19 -26.44 5.93
N ALA A 48 -10.27 -26.90 6.58
CA ALA A 48 -10.40 -26.86 8.04
C ALA A 48 -9.98 -28.18 8.70
N THR A 49 -9.15 -28.10 9.73
CA THR A 49 -8.78 -29.22 10.61
C THR A 49 -8.94 -28.81 12.06
N THR A 50 -9.60 -29.65 12.87
CA THR A 50 -9.82 -29.35 14.30
C THR A 50 -9.09 -30.36 15.16
N THR A 51 -8.28 -29.86 16.10
CA THR A 51 -7.58 -30.66 17.12
C THR A 51 -7.87 -30.08 18.49
N GLY A 52 -8.62 -30.81 19.32
CA GLY A 52 -9.05 -30.32 20.62
C GLY A 52 -9.87 -29.03 20.51
N GLN A 53 -9.37 -27.94 21.09
CA GLN A 53 -10.03 -26.62 21.06
C GLN A 53 -9.53 -25.71 19.94
N VAL A 54 -8.61 -26.17 19.10
CA VAL A 54 -8.02 -25.38 18.03
C VAL A 54 -8.55 -25.85 16.68
N THR A 55 -9.09 -24.92 15.90
CA THR A 55 -9.40 -25.13 14.48
C THR A 55 -8.37 -24.39 13.64
N HIS A 56 -7.75 -25.10 12.70
CA HIS A 56 -6.80 -24.55 11.74
C HIS A 56 -7.43 -24.56 10.35
N PHE A 57 -7.58 -23.38 9.76
CA PHE A 57 -7.98 -23.16 8.38
C PHE A 57 -6.72 -22.90 7.56
N ARG A 58 -6.44 -23.73 6.55
CA ARG A 58 -5.30 -23.57 5.66
C ARG A 58 -5.74 -23.04 4.30
N GLU A 59 -4.89 -22.20 3.71
CA GLU A 59 -5.12 -21.64 2.37
C GLU A 59 -6.48 -20.92 2.25
N SER A 60 -6.92 -20.25 3.31
CA SER A 60 -8.15 -19.44 3.27
C SER A 60 -7.95 -18.26 2.32
N GLY A 61 -8.80 -18.19 1.29
CA GLY A 61 -8.73 -17.16 0.27
C GLY A 61 -9.23 -15.81 0.78
N VAL A 62 -8.52 -14.74 0.44
CA VAL A 62 -8.88 -13.36 0.77
C VAL A 62 -8.88 -12.50 -0.48
N ALA A 63 -9.86 -11.61 -0.58
CA ALA A 63 -9.89 -10.54 -1.57
C ALA A 63 -10.26 -9.22 -0.91
N GLY A 64 -10.02 -8.13 -1.62
CA GLY A 64 -10.28 -6.79 -1.10
C GLY A 64 -9.89 -5.70 -2.08
N TRP A 65 -9.96 -4.47 -1.60
CA TRP A 65 -9.50 -3.30 -2.32
C TRP A 65 -9.02 -2.22 -1.35
N TYR A 66 -8.04 -1.45 -1.80
CA TYR A 66 -7.55 -0.28 -1.09
C TYR A 66 -8.44 0.92 -1.41
N THR A 67 -8.90 1.60 -0.36
CA THR A 67 -9.83 2.73 -0.44
C THR A 67 -9.13 4.08 -0.32
N SER A 68 -7.89 4.10 0.16
CA SER A 68 -7.14 5.34 0.40
C SER A 68 -5.61 5.10 0.40
N GLY A 69 -4.84 6.18 0.52
CA GLY A 69 -3.40 6.12 0.77
C GLY A 69 -2.55 5.77 -0.46
N ILE A 70 -1.36 5.24 -0.21
CA ILE A 70 -0.36 4.98 -1.27
C ILE A 70 -0.76 3.89 -2.26
N LEU A 71 -1.75 3.06 -1.91
CA LEU A 71 -2.28 1.98 -2.72
C LEU A 71 -3.72 2.25 -3.17
N ASN A 72 -4.23 3.47 -3.05
CA ASN A 72 -5.62 3.78 -3.42
C ASN A 72 -5.97 3.28 -4.84
N GLY A 73 -7.08 2.54 -4.96
CA GLY A 73 -7.53 1.95 -6.23
C GLY A 73 -6.86 0.63 -6.59
N TYR A 74 -5.97 0.10 -5.75
CA TYR A 74 -5.41 -1.24 -5.93
C TYR A 74 -6.40 -2.29 -5.42
N THR A 75 -6.43 -3.44 -6.10
CA THR A 75 -7.11 -4.64 -5.62
C THR A 75 -6.17 -5.44 -4.73
N PHE A 76 -6.72 -6.20 -3.79
CA PHE A 76 -5.96 -7.03 -2.86
C PHE A 76 -6.43 -8.47 -3.00
N SER A 77 -5.50 -9.41 -3.09
CA SER A 77 -5.85 -10.83 -3.12
C SER A 77 -4.72 -11.70 -2.58
N GLY A 78 -5.06 -12.85 -2.00
CA GLY A 78 -4.07 -13.79 -1.49
C GLY A 78 -4.70 -14.94 -0.73
N ALA A 79 -3.86 -15.62 0.03
CA ALA A 79 -4.27 -16.71 0.90
C ALA A 79 -3.60 -16.57 2.28
N GLN A 80 -4.27 -17.11 3.29
CA GLN A 80 -3.80 -17.09 4.65
C GLN A 80 -4.12 -18.39 5.39
N ASP A 81 -3.28 -18.69 6.37
CA ASP A 81 -3.52 -19.71 7.37
C ASP A 81 -4.04 -19.04 8.64
N ILE A 82 -5.09 -19.62 9.22
CA ILE A 82 -5.78 -19.10 10.40
C ILE A 82 -5.86 -20.20 11.45
N MET A 83 -5.32 -19.95 12.63
CA MET A 83 -5.49 -20.80 13.79
C MET A 83 -6.43 -20.13 14.78
N VAL A 84 -7.59 -20.73 15.03
CA VAL A 84 -8.61 -20.24 15.95
C VAL A 84 -8.63 -21.11 17.20
N ASN A 85 -8.52 -20.49 18.38
CA ASN A 85 -8.80 -21.14 19.65
C ASN A 85 -10.27 -20.93 20.02
N ASN A 86 -11.07 -21.98 19.88
CA ASN A 86 -12.52 -21.95 20.09
C ASN A 86 -12.91 -21.74 21.57
N LYS A 87 -11.98 -21.92 22.52
CA LYS A 87 -12.23 -21.65 23.95
C LYS A 87 -11.99 -20.19 24.30
N THR A 88 -10.93 -19.59 23.80
CA THR A 88 -10.57 -18.20 24.10
C THR A 88 -11.11 -17.20 23.08
N HIS A 89 -11.69 -17.70 21.97
CA HIS A 89 -12.15 -16.89 20.85
C HIS A 89 -11.06 -15.98 20.26
N THR A 90 -9.80 -16.42 20.34
CA THR A 90 -8.67 -15.73 19.74
C THR A 90 -8.21 -16.45 18.48
N SER A 91 -7.65 -15.71 17.54
CA SER A 91 -7.05 -16.28 16.34
C SER A 91 -5.63 -15.78 16.11
N GLN A 92 -4.85 -16.55 15.38
CA GLN A 92 -3.59 -16.16 14.79
C GLN A 92 -3.72 -16.29 13.29
N LEU A 93 -3.17 -15.34 12.54
CA LEU A 93 -3.19 -15.34 11.09
C LEU A 93 -1.77 -15.16 10.54
N GLN A 94 -1.49 -15.84 9.44
CA GLN A 94 -0.32 -15.60 8.61
C GLN A 94 -0.72 -15.71 7.14
N GLY A 95 -0.40 -14.71 6.34
CA GLY A 95 -0.80 -14.68 4.94
C GLY A 95 0.20 -13.98 4.04
N SER A 96 0.03 -14.24 2.75
CA SER A 96 0.77 -13.55 1.68
C SER A 96 -0.24 -13.07 0.65
N TYR A 97 -0.13 -11.80 0.30
CA TYR A 97 -1.09 -11.10 -0.52
C TYR A 97 -0.40 -10.26 -1.59
N ILE A 98 -1.13 -9.98 -2.64
CA ILE A 98 -0.69 -9.16 -3.77
C ILE A 98 -1.68 -8.01 -3.91
N ALA A 99 -1.18 -6.79 -3.72
CA ALA A 99 -1.85 -5.57 -4.13
C ALA A 99 -1.59 -5.35 -5.63
N THR A 100 -2.63 -5.28 -6.46
CA THR A 100 -2.50 -5.10 -7.92
C THR A 100 -3.16 -3.80 -8.35
N GLY A 101 -2.37 -2.92 -8.96
CA GLY A 101 -2.81 -1.64 -9.48
C GLY A 101 -3.23 -1.69 -10.95
N PRO A 102 -3.85 -0.62 -11.47
CA PRO A 102 -4.34 -0.53 -12.84
C PRO A 102 -3.23 -0.59 -13.91
N ASP A 103 -2.00 -0.21 -13.55
CA ASP A 103 -0.85 -0.14 -14.47
C ASP A 103 0.01 -1.41 -14.48
N ASN A 104 -0.54 -2.55 -14.05
CA ASN A 104 0.19 -3.82 -13.83
C ASN A 104 1.35 -3.71 -12.81
N ASN A 105 1.38 -2.64 -12.01
CA ASN A 105 2.23 -2.54 -10.83
C ASN A 105 1.64 -3.42 -9.72
N SER A 106 2.51 -4.11 -8.99
CA SER A 106 2.09 -4.95 -7.89
C SER A 106 3.01 -4.81 -6.70
N LEU A 107 2.45 -5.06 -5.51
CA LEU A 107 3.19 -5.14 -4.26
C LEU A 107 2.79 -6.43 -3.55
N THR A 108 3.77 -7.27 -3.27
CA THR A 108 3.58 -8.49 -2.47
C THR A 108 3.81 -8.15 -1.01
N ILE A 109 2.85 -8.48 -0.14
CA ILE A 109 2.90 -8.15 1.28
C ILE A 109 2.63 -9.41 2.09
N ARG A 110 3.38 -9.60 3.18
CA ARG A 110 3.21 -10.71 4.13
C ARG A 110 2.67 -10.16 5.43
N TYR A 111 1.58 -10.73 5.92
CA TYR A 111 0.99 -10.35 7.20
C TYR A 111 1.14 -11.45 8.23
N THR A 112 1.30 -11.04 9.47
CA THR A 112 1.17 -11.88 10.67
C THR A 112 0.36 -11.12 11.70
N GLY A 113 -0.62 -11.75 12.34
CA GLY A 113 -1.46 -11.03 13.29
C GLY A 113 -2.27 -11.92 14.20
N HIS A 114 -3.04 -11.25 15.06
CA HIS A 114 -3.95 -11.86 16.01
C HIS A 114 -5.29 -11.15 15.96
N ALA A 115 -6.38 -11.90 16.16
CA ALA A 115 -7.71 -11.31 16.31
C ALA A 115 -8.39 -11.82 17.57
N ASP A 116 -9.13 -10.92 18.22
CA ASP A 116 -10.14 -11.25 19.20
C ASP A 116 -11.49 -11.28 18.49
N LEU A 117 -12.04 -12.49 18.37
CA LEU A 117 -13.28 -12.74 17.64
C LEU A 117 -14.53 -12.32 18.44
N LEU A 118 -14.40 -12.02 19.73
CA LEU A 118 -15.49 -11.47 20.54
C LEU A 118 -15.66 -9.98 20.31
N THR A 119 -14.54 -9.25 20.24
CA THR A 119 -14.55 -7.80 19.99
C THR A 119 -14.54 -7.46 18.51
N GLY A 120 -14.18 -8.41 17.64
CA GLY A 120 -14.06 -8.18 16.20
C GLY A 120 -12.82 -7.34 15.83
N ILE A 121 -11.86 -7.22 16.75
CA ILE A 121 -10.64 -6.44 16.56
C ILE A 121 -9.51 -7.39 16.15
N ALA A 122 -8.78 -7.03 15.12
CA ALA A 122 -7.54 -7.70 14.72
C ALA A 122 -6.39 -6.69 14.64
N THR A 123 -5.21 -7.13 15.08
CA THR A 123 -3.97 -6.36 14.95
C THR A 123 -2.86 -7.26 14.43
N GLY A 124 -1.85 -6.67 13.82
CA GLY A 124 -0.73 -7.45 13.30
C GLY A 124 0.37 -6.59 12.74
N HIS A 125 1.34 -7.27 12.15
CA HIS A 125 2.48 -6.68 11.48
C HIS A 125 2.47 -7.09 10.01
N PHE A 126 2.92 -6.19 9.15
CA PHE A 126 3.15 -6.49 7.74
C PHE A 126 4.55 -6.12 7.30
N VAL A 127 4.99 -6.78 6.23
CA VAL A 127 6.22 -6.42 5.52
C VAL A 127 6.06 -6.69 4.03
N THR A 128 6.55 -5.77 3.21
CA THR A 128 6.67 -5.97 1.77
C THR A 128 7.68 -7.08 1.47
N ALA A 129 7.27 -8.07 0.70
CA ALA A 129 8.13 -9.18 0.26
C ALA A 129 8.66 -9.01 -1.17
N GLY A 130 8.16 -8.01 -1.90
CA GLY A 130 8.60 -7.68 -3.25
C GLY A 130 7.57 -6.80 -3.97
N GLY A 131 7.93 -6.29 -5.14
CA GLY A 131 7.02 -5.50 -5.96
C GLY A 131 7.47 -5.44 -7.42
N THR A 132 6.62 -4.86 -8.26
CA THR A 132 6.88 -4.65 -9.69
C THR A 132 6.67 -3.17 -10.07
N GLY A 133 7.30 -2.76 -11.17
CA GLY A 133 7.18 -1.41 -11.71
C GLY A 133 7.56 -0.35 -10.67
N ALA A 134 6.61 0.52 -10.31
CA ALA A 134 6.83 1.58 -9.31
C ALA A 134 7.24 1.05 -7.92
N PHE A 135 6.98 -0.23 -7.62
CA PHE A 135 7.29 -0.87 -6.35
C PHE A 135 8.48 -1.84 -6.39
N ALA A 136 9.22 -1.92 -7.50
CA ALA A 136 10.30 -2.91 -7.67
C ALA A 136 11.35 -2.90 -6.54
N ASN A 137 11.62 -1.72 -5.98
CA ASN A 137 12.53 -1.53 -4.85
C ASN A 137 11.80 -0.93 -3.63
N PHE A 138 10.48 -1.04 -3.54
CA PHE A 138 9.76 -0.42 -2.43
C PHE A 138 9.79 -1.31 -1.18
N HIS A 139 10.18 -0.71 -0.06
CA HIS A 139 10.10 -1.32 1.26
C HIS A 139 9.06 -0.60 2.10
N TRP A 140 8.16 -1.36 2.70
CA TRP A 140 7.17 -0.88 3.64
C TRP A 140 6.87 -1.97 4.67
N GLU A 141 6.97 -1.61 5.93
CA GLU A 141 6.69 -2.49 7.06
C GLU A 141 6.02 -1.69 8.15
N GLY A 142 5.25 -2.35 9.00
CA GLY A 142 4.56 -1.68 10.08
C GLY A 142 3.38 -2.47 10.60
N GLU A 143 2.42 -1.74 11.14
CA GLU A 143 1.30 -2.30 11.90
C GLU A 143 0.01 -2.27 11.09
N ILE A 144 -0.82 -3.27 11.37
CA ILE A 144 -2.17 -3.43 10.85
C ILE A 144 -3.12 -3.28 12.03
N ALA A 145 -4.16 -2.48 11.85
CA ALA A 145 -5.34 -2.49 12.69
C ALA A 145 -6.58 -2.75 11.83
N ALA A 146 -7.38 -3.73 12.22
CA ALA A 146 -8.57 -4.14 11.49
C ALA A 146 -9.77 -4.29 12.42
N HIS A 147 -10.94 -3.95 11.90
CA HIS A 147 -12.22 -4.05 12.60
C HIS A 147 -13.25 -4.76 11.72
N LEU A 148 -13.93 -5.75 12.30
CA LEU A 148 -14.97 -6.53 11.65
C LEU A 148 -16.21 -5.67 11.38
N ILE A 149 -16.61 -5.55 10.12
CA ILE A 149 -17.77 -4.76 9.69
C ILE A 149 -18.92 -5.61 9.13
N SER A 150 -18.67 -6.87 8.76
CA SER A 150 -19.70 -7.83 8.33
C SER A 150 -19.28 -9.26 8.64
N LEU A 151 -20.24 -10.14 8.89
CA LEU A 151 -20.05 -11.58 9.12
C LEU A 151 -20.36 -12.46 7.91
N THR A 152 -20.92 -11.90 6.83
CA THR A 152 -21.38 -12.70 5.68
C THR A 152 -21.10 -12.00 4.34
N PRO A 153 -19.94 -12.28 3.71
CA PRO A 153 -18.79 -12.98 4.28
C PRO A 153 -18.10 -12.14 5.39
N PRO A 154 -17.27 -12.75 6.25
CA PRO A 154 -16.42 -12.00 7.17
C PRO A 154 -15.63 -10.92 6.41
N THR A 155 -15.86 -9.67 6.79
CA THR A 155 -15.33 -8.48 6.12
C THR A 155 -14.76 -7.52 7.16
N PHE A 156 -13.56 -7.02 6.92
CA PHE A 156 -12.85 -6.11 7.80
C PHE A 156 -12.51 -4.82 7.07
N GLU A 157 -12.67 -3.71 7.79
CA GLU A 157 -12.02 -2.45 7.46
C GLU A 157 -10.67 -2.42 8.16
N THR A 158 -9.62 -2.09 7.43
CA THR A 158 -8.23 -2.22 7.87
C THR A 158 -7.43 -0.99 7.50
N THR A 159 -6.48 -0.62 8.35
CA THR A 159 -5.47 0.39 8.06
C THR A 159 -4.09 -0.22 8.26
N ASP A 160 -3.27 -0.15 7.21
CA ASP A 160 -1.85 -0.46 7.24
C ASP A 160 -1.07 0.84 7.39
N THR A 161 -0.16 0.91 8.36
CA THR A 161 0.66 2.09 8.59
C THR A 161 2.08 1.75 9.01
N GLY A 162 3.05 2.46 8.46
CA GLY A 162 4.45 2.26 8.83
C GLY A 162 5.47 2.97 7.96
N PRO A 163 6.75 2.92 8.33
CA PRO A 163 7.83 3.50 7.53
C PRO A 163 7.91 2.87 6.15
N CYS A 164 8.14 3.70 5.14
CA CYS A 164 8.38 3.24 3.79
C CYS A 164 9.53 4.00 3.12
N HIS A 165 10.24 3.31 2.24
CA HIS A 165 11.41 3.83 1.55
C HIS A 165 11.70 3.03 0.28
N ALA A 166 12.52 3.61 -0.59
CA ALA A 166 13.17 2.83 -1.64
C ALA A 166 14.32 2.01 -1.01
N ALA A 167 14.45 0.75 -1.41
CA ALA A 167 15.59 -0.09 -1.11
C ALA A 167 16.86 0.60 -1.62
N PRO A 168 17.98 0.48 -0.89
CA PRO A 168 19.26 1.05 -1.30
C PRO A 168 19.79 0.44 -2.61
#